data_AF-A0A974YYR8-F1
#
_entry.id   AF-A0A974YYR8-F1
#
_cell.length_a   1.000
_cell.length_b   1.000
_cell.length_c   1.000
_cell.angle_alpha   90.00
_cell.angle_beta   90.00
_cell.angle_gamma   90.00
#
_symmetry.space_group_name_H-M   'P 1'
#
loop_
_entity.id
_entity.type
_entity.pdbx_description
1 polymer ?
#
loop_
_entity_poly.entity_id
_entity_poly.type
_entity_poly.pdbx_seq_one_letter_code
_entity_poly.pdbx_strand_id
1 'polypeptide(L)'
;MTFKTPTQRLLLLLFALILAGLTGCNGSARASLEASSTPTATITNTPTPTQTSTPAFTITPQPSLTPTITATPFNTLTPTPEPSPVPDRPAVLFPYRDINGKTVDWSYIHVTQIDYNQFDEVNDLWAFMSFQLLDRAIYHRNLEFLGEDITVYYLNVAHEFNGDMIQMQLVLGGTPGKDVAIEDIPAGGSAYIQVQVRESWQSFAPYVTHRDANRAYEYSDESYPLYFLKELQALLPSLPDEIILLADHPILFPQDDWPQVKLDMSRVSYLAARYQPFFEIDDYDRLIDQSAFAEALTDHILDGVDIPAGLYAYSSQTLIIIEGN
;
A
#
# COMPACT_ATOMS: atom_id res chain seq x y z
N MET A 1 -6.90 -9.97 -61.16
CA MET A 1 -5.56 -10.17 -60.54
C MET A 1 -5.55 -11.53 -59.88
N THR A 2 -4.49 -12.32 -60.07
CA THR A 2 -4.42 -13.73 -59.62
C THR A 2 -3.54 -13.84 -58.38
N PHE A 3 -4.16 -13.89 -57.20
CA PHE A 3 -3.45 -13.90 -55.91
C PHE A 3 -2.77 -15.25 -55.64
N LYS A 4 -1.44 -15.23 -55.46
CA LYS A 4 -0.57 -16.43 -55.49
C LYS A 4 -0.22 -17.03 -54.13
N THR A 5 -0.44 -16.34 -53.01
CA THR A 5 -0.06 -16.84 -51.67
C THR A 5 -1.24 -16.86 -50.68
N PRO A 6 -1.27 -17.79 -49.71
CA PRO A 6 -2.34 -17.87 -48.72
C PRO A 6 -2.37 -16.64 -47.79
N THR A 7 -1.20 -16.10 -47.42
CA THR A 7 -1.06 -14.86 -46.65
C THR A 7 -1.69 -13.65 -47.34
N GLN A 8 -1.59 -13.55 -48.67
CA GLN A 8 -2.21 -12.46 -49.42
C GLN A 8 -3.74 -12.55 -49.46
N ARG A 9 -4.32 -13.75 -49.29
CA ARG A 9 -5.78 -13.93 -49.14
C ARG A 9 -6.25 -13.58 -47.74
N LEU A 10 -5.48 -13.95 -46.71
CA LEU A 10 -5.79 -13.61 -45.31
C LEU A 10 -5.83 -12.09 -45.09
N LEU A 11 -4.83 -11.37 -45.58
CA LEU A 11 -4.73 -9.92 -45.42
C LEU A 11 -5.92 -9.17 -46.07
N LEU A 12 -6.38 -9.65 -47.23
CA LEU A 12 -7.49 -9.05 -47.98
C LEU A 12 -8.84 -9.31 -47.28
N LEU A 13 -8.99 -10.47 -46.62
CA LEU A 13 -10.15 -10.81 -45.79
C LEU A 13 -10.23 -9.92 -44.53
N LEU A 14 -9.07 -9.67 -43.89
CA LEU A 14 -8.96 -8.81 -42.70
C LEU A 14 -9.27 -7.34 -43.04
N PHE A 15 -8.80 -6.84 -44.19
CA PHE A 15 -9.10 -5.48 -44.66
C PHE A 15 -10.58 -5.30 -45.02
N ALA A 16 -11.24 -6.33 -45.58
CA ALA A 16 -12.67 -6.31 -45.85
C ALA A 16 -13.53 -6.27 -44.56
N LEU A 17 -13.06 -6.92 -43.48
CA LEU A 17 -13.77 -6.93 -42.20
C LEU A 17 -13.77 -5.55 -41.53
N ILE A 18 -12.65 -4.82 -41.60
CA ILE A 18 -12.50 -3.50 -40.99
C ILE A 18 -13.38 -2.45 -41.69
N LEU A 19 -13.55 -2.55 -43.01
CA LEU A 19 -14.43 -1.65 -43.77
C LEU A 19 -15.93 -1.81 -43.46
N ALA A 20 -16.35 -2.93 -42.87
CA ALA A 20 -17.75 -3.19 -42.55
C ALA A 20 -18.24 -2.56 -41.22
N GLY A 21 -17.33 -2.02 -40.39
CA GLY A 21 -17.64 -1.56 -39.03
C GLY A 21 -18.16 -0.12 -38.88
N LEU A 22 -18.23 0.67 -39.96
CA LEU A 22 -18.38 2.15 -39.88
C LEU A 22 -19.77 2.69 -40.31
N THR A 23 -20.86 1.95 -40.05
CA THR A 23 -22.23 2.41 -40.38
C THR A 23 -23.24 2.24 -39.24
N GLY A 24 -23.58 3.34 -38.57
CA GLY A 24 -24.74 3.47 -37.69
C GLY A 24 -24.49 4.45 -36.52
N CYS A 25 -25.44 5.29 -36.10
CA CYS A 25 -26.65 5.78 -36.77
C CYS A 25 -27.04 7.15 -36.16
N ASN A 26 -27.71 8.02 -36.92
CA ASN A 26 -28.11 9.35 -36.44
C ASN A 26 -29.30 9.28 -35.45
N GLY A 27 -29.26 10.09 -34.39
CA GLY A 27 -30.40 10.39 -33.52
C GLY A 27 -30.51 11.91 -33.29
N SER A 28 -31.64 12.50 -33.67
CA SER A 28 -31.87 13.95 -33.60
C SER A 28 -33.26 14.25 -33.03
N ALA A 29 -33.35 15.11 -32.02
CA ALA A 29 -34.61 15.65 -31.50
C ALA A 29 -34.38 17.03 -30.84
N ARG A 30 -35.42 17.88 -30.83
CA ARG A 30 -35.35 19.32 -30.51
C ARG A 30 -35.95 19.66 -29.13
N ALA A 31 -35.33 20.67 -28.51
CA ALA A 31 -35.90 21.83 -27.80
C ALA A 31 -37.04 21.68 -26.78
N SER A 32 -36.86 22.36 -25.63
CA SER A 32 -37.87 23.30 -25.13
C SER A 32 -37.19 24.47 -24.41
N LEU A 33 -37.80 25.66 -24.49
CA LEU A 33 -37.45 26.87 -23.72
C LEU A 33 -38.65 27.19 -22.83
N GLU A 34 -38.43 27.48 -21.56
CA GLU A 34 -39.42 28.23 -20.77
C GLU A 34 -38.71 29.06 -19.69
N ALA A 35 -39.09 30.34 -19.61
CA ALA A 35 -38.64 31.29 -18.60
C ALA A 35 -39.85 31.73 -17.78
N SER A 36 -39.69 31.91 -16.47
CA SER A 36 -40.76 32.37 -15.58
C SER A 36 -40.27 33.41 -14.58
N SER A 37 -41.20 34.22 -14.07
CA SER A 37 -40.97 35.63 -13.76
C SER A 37 -40.83 35.98 -12.27
N THR A 38 -40.09 37.06 -12.04
CA THR A 38 -39.96 37.76 -10.75
C THR A 38 -41.22 38.54 -10.39
N PRO A 39 -41.57 38.63 -9.09
CA PRO A 39 -42.25 39.83 -8.58
C PRO A 39 -41.62 40.42 -7.30
N THR A 40 -41.07 41.62 -7.46
CA THR A 40 -41.17 42.85 -6.65
C THR A 40 -41.51 42.80 -5.14
N ALA A 41 -40.74 43.55 -4.35
CA ALA A 41 -40.93 43.80 -2.92
C ALA A 41 -42.11 44.75 -2.59
N THR A 42 -42.52 44.81 -1.31
CA THR A 42 -43.40 45.88 -0.79
C THR A 42 -42.97 46.26 0.63
N ILE A 43 -42.90 47.57 0.87
CA ILE A 43 -42.55 48.21 2.16
C ILE A 43 -43.84 48.78 2.75
N THR A 44 -44.10 48.56 4.05
CA THR A 44 -45.14 49.31 4.77
C THR A 44 -44.65 49.70 6.17
N ASN A 45 -44.92 50.96 6.55
CA ASN A 45 -44.33 51.63 7.71
C ASN A 45 -45.11 51.46 9.03
N THR A 46 -44.36 51.66 10.11
CA THR A 46 -44.71 51.97 11.50
C THR A 46 -45.93 52.89 11.69
N PRO A 47 -46.68 52.70 12.79
CA PRO A 47 -47.14 53.85 13.59
C PRO A 47 -46.68 53.82 15.07
N THR A 48 -46.22 54.98 15.52
CA THR A 48 -46.03 55.46 16.91
C THR A 48 -47.01 56.65 17.05
N PRO A 49 -47.69 57.00 18.18
CA PRO A 49 -47.27 57.01 19.60
C PRO A 49 -48.32 56.32 20.52
N THR A 50 -48.52 56.52 21.84
CA THR A 50 -48.10 57.55 22.83
C THR A 50 -48.09 56.97 24.26
N GLN A 51 -47.46 57.65 25.24
CA GLN A 51 -47.60 57.34 26.67
C GLN A 51 -48.82 58.02 27.33
N THR A 52 -49.38 57.41 28.38
CA THR A 52 -50.21 58.08 29.40
C THR A 52 -49.97 57.43 30.77
N SER A 53 -49.82 58.24 31.82
CA SER A 53 -49.41 57.83 33.17
C SER A 53 -50.57 57.81 34.18
N THR A 54 -50.65 56.80 35.05
CA THR A 54 -51.40 56.84 36.34
C THR A 54 -50.85 55.76 37.31
N PRO A 55 -51.18 55.76 38.63
CA PRO A 55 -50.15 55.61 39.67
C PRO A 55 -50.03 54.20 40.28
N ALA A 56 -49.01 54.06 41.13
CA ALA A 56 -48.56 52.80 41.71
C ALA A 56 -49.56 52.12 42.66
N PHE A 57 -49.51 50.78 42.65
CA PHE A 57 -49.93 49.93 43.76
C PHE A 57 -48.75 49.06 44.21
N THR A 58 -48.56 48.95 45.53
CA THR A 58 -47.49 48.16 46.14
C THR A 58 -47.82 46.68 46.04
N ILE A 59 -46.93 45.89 45.44
CA ILE A 59 -47.05 44.43 45.38
C ILE A 59 -45.90 43.81 46.18
N THR A 60 -46.25 42.98 47.16
CA THR A 60 -45.33 42.23 48.02
C THR A 60 -44.34 41.41 47.19
N PRO A 61 -43.04 41.31 47.56
CA PRO A 61 -42.09 40.53 46.79
C PRO A 61 -42.52 39.06 46.70
N GLN A 62 -42.81 38.62 45.47
CA GLN A 62 -43.03 37.22 45.14
C GLN A 62 -41.71 36.45 45.41
N PRO A 63 -41.75 35.25 46.03
CA PRO A 63 -40.54 34.47 46.22
C PRO A 63 -39.90 34.18 44.86
N SER A 64 -38.66 34.62 44.69
CA SER A 64 -37.89 34.35 43.48
C SER A 64 -37.60 32.86 43.41
N LEU A 65 -38.40 32.14 42.63
CA LEU A 65 -38.05 30.82 42.10
C LEU A 65 -36.98 31.01 41.03
N THR A 66 -35.78 31.42 41.45
CA THR A 66 -34.59 31.30 40.62
C THR A 66 -34.25 29.81 40.58
N PRO A 67 -34.42 29.09 39.45
CA PRO A 67 -33.91 27.74 39.35
C PRO A 67 -32.40 27.83 39.53
N THR A 68 -31.88 27.24 40.61
CA THR A 68 -30.44 27.04 40.71
C THR A 68 -30.10 26.04 39.63
N ILE A 69 -29.51 26.53 38.53
CA ILE A 69 -28.93 25.67 37.50
C ILE A 69 -27.71 25.02 38.13
N THR A 70 -27.95 23.91 38.82
CA THR A 70 -26.90 22.97 39.19
C THR A 70 -26.34 22.45 37.89
N ALA A 71 -25.24 23.05 37.44
CA ALA A 71 -24.49 22.55 36.31
C ALA A 71 -24.08 21.12 36.65
N THR A 72 -24.74 20.14 36.04
CA THR A 72 -24.25 18.76 36.03
C THR A 72 -22.82 18.84 35.51
N PRO A 73 -21.82 18.33 36.26
CA PRO A 73 -20.46 18.29 35.74
C PRO A 73 -20.51 17.57 34.40
N PHE A 74 -20.02 18.22 33.35
CA PHE A 74 -19.92 17.58 32.05
C PHE A 74 -19.13 16.28 32.22
N ASN A 75 -19.58 15.21 31.56
CA ASN A 75 -18.82 13.97 31.47
C ASN A 75 -17.46 14.32 30.85
N THR A 76 -16.46 14.49 31.71
CA THR A 76 -15.07 14.66 31.30
C THR A 76 -14.72 13.34 30.63
N LEU A 77 -14.42 13.38 29.34
CA LEU A 77 -13.94 12.20 28.64
C LEU A 77 -12.72 11.71 29.42
N THR A 78 -12.79 10.48 29.93
CA THR A 78 -11.63 9.79 30.48
C THR A 78 -10.53 9.88 29.43
N PRO A 79 -9.29 10.29 29.78
CA PRO A 79 -8.22 10.32 28.80
C PRO A 79 -8.15 8.97 28.12
N THR A 80 -8.20 8.96 26.78
CA THR A 80 -8.00 7.75 25.99
C THR A 80 -6.68 7.13 26.45
N PRO A 81 -6.66 5.85 26.88
CA PRO A 81 -5.42 5.22 27.28
C PRO A 81 -4.44 5.31 26.12
N GLU A 82 -3.24 5.83 26.41
CA GLU A 82 -2.12 5.84 25.48
C GLU A 82 -1.86 4.37 25.05
N PRO A 83 -1.65 4.09 23.75
CA PRO A 83 -1.46 2.72 23.29
C PRO A 83 -0.28 2.07 24.03
N SER A 84 -0.53 0.92 24.65
CA SER A 84 0.53 0.17 25.31
C SER A 84 1.65 -0.13 24.32
N PRO A 85 2.94 0.07 24.70
CA PRO A 85 4.05 -0.25 23.82
C PRO A 85 4.01 -1.75 23.45
N VAL A 86 4.24 -2.04 22.18
CA VAL A 86 4.38 -3.41 21.68
C VAL A 86 5.62 -4.02 22.36
N PRO A 87 5.54 -5.24 22.93
CA PRO A 87 6.70 -5.88 23.53
C PRO A 87 7.65 -6.38 22.45
N ASP A 88 8.95 -6.08 22.62
CA ASP A 88 10.01 -6.69 21.82
C ASP A 88 9.94 -8.21 21.94
N ARG A 89 9.84 -8.90 20.80
CA ARG A 89 9.73 -10.36 20.72
C ARG A 89 10.49 -10.84 19.48
N PRO A 90 11.83 -10.71 19.47
CA PRO A 90 12.62 -11.06 18.29
C PRO A 90 12.47 -12.54 17.94
N ALA A 91 12.35 -12.82 16.64
CA ALA A 91 12.33 -14.17 16.11
C ALA A 91 13.61 -14.94 16.45
N VAL A 92 13.46 -16.24 16.68
CA VAL A 92 14.54 -17.19 16.98
C VAL A 92 14.77 -18.07 15.76
N LEU A 93 16.02 -18.26 15.36
CA LEU A 93 16.37 -19.21 14.30
C LEU A 93 16.22 -20.65 14.78
N PHE A 94 15.71 -21.50 13.88
CA PHE A 94 15.74 -22.95 14.00
C PHE A 94 16.47 -23.55 12.79
N PRO A 95 17.01 -24.78 12.88
CA PRO A 95 17.72 -25.39 11.76
C PRO A 95 16.81 -25.66 10.55
N TYR A 96 16.91 -24.81 9.53
CA TYR A 96 16.14 -24.92 8.29
C TYR A 96 17.04 -24.79 7.05
N ARG A 97 16.64 -25.46 5.96
CA ARG A 97 17.35 -25.43 4.67
C ARG A 97 16.36 -25.35 3.52
N ASP A 98 16.72 -24.62 2.47
CA ASP A 98 15.99 -24.65 1.21
C ASP A 98 16.18 -25.99 0.46
N ILE A 99 15.44 -26.18 -0.63
CA ILE A 99 15.50 -27.38 -1.47
C ILE A 99 16.89 -27.60 -2.13
N ASN A 100 17.73 -26.57 -2.18
CA ASN A 100 19.10 -26.62 -2.69
C ASN A 100 20.10 -26.98 -1.59
N GLY A 101 19.65 -27.11 -0.34
CA GLY A 101 20.48 -27.39 0.83
C GLY A 101 21.14 -26.17 1.45
N LYS A 102 20.88 -24.95 0.95
CA LYS A 102 21.37 -23.71 1.56
C LYS A 102 20.66 -23.49 2.90
N THR A 103 21.42 -23.20 3.96
CA THR A 103 20.87 -22.86 5.28
C THR A 103 20.10 -21.55 5.17
N VAL A 104 18.90 -21.49 5.76
CA VAL A 104 18.12 -20.25 5.84
C VAL A 104 18.31 -19.68 7.25
N ASP A 105 19.26 -18.77 7.38
CA ASP A 105 19.53 -17.94 8.55
C ASP A 105 19.20 -16.47 8.22
N TRP A 106 19.62 -15.51 9.04
CA TRP A 106 19.35 -14.07 8.82
C TRP A 106 20.17 -13.42 7.71
N SER A 107 21.20 -14.12 7.19
CA SER A 107 22.00 -13.69 6.03
C SER A 107 21.49 -14.31 4.72
N TYR A 108 20.40 -15.08 4.77
CA TYR A 108 19.92 -15.78 3.60
C TYR A 108 19.36 -14.80 2.57
N ILE A 109 20.04 -14.74 1.44
CA ILE A 109 19.56 -14.15 0.18
C ILE A 109 19.60 -15.22 -0.92
N HIS A 110 18.61 -15.25 -1.80
CA HIS A 110 18.56 -16.15 -2.96
C HIS A 110 17.98 -15.42 -4.17
N VAL A 111 18.82 -15.17 -5.19
CA VAL A 111 18.43 -14.53 -6.45
C VAL A 111 17.41 -15.42 -7.17
N THR A 112 16.25 -14.83 -7.47
CA THR A 112 15.10 -15.51 -8.10
C THR A 112 14.97 -15.19 -9.58
N GLN A 113 15.36 -13.98 -9.98
CA GLN A 113 15.46 -13.49 -11.37
C GLN A 113 16.67 -12.58 -11.50
N ILE A 114 17.38 -12.65 -12.62
CA ILE A 114 18.47 -11.75 -12.97
C ILE A 114 18.57 -11.66 -14.50
N ASP A 115 18.52 -10.45 -15.03
CA ASP A 115 18.73 -10.18 -16.45
C ASP A 115 19.75 -9.04 -16.64
N TYR A 116 20.29 -8.98 -17.86
CA TYR A 116 21.39 -8.10 -18.25
C TYR A 116 21.01 -7.25 -19.45
N ASN A 117 21.51 -6.02 -19.50
CA ASN A 117 21.32 -5.11 -20.62
C ASN A 117 22.28 -5.43 -21.79
N GLN A 118 22.22 -4.64 -22.86
CA GLN A 118 23.08 -4.80 -24.06
C GLN A 118 24.58 -4.54 -23.84
N PHE A 119 24.98 -4.13 -22.63
CA PHE A 119 26.36 -3.85 -22.21
C PHE A 119 26.88 -4.87 -21.18
N ASP A 120 26.15 -5.98 -20.97
CA ASP A 120 26.41 -7.00 -19.93
C ASP A 120 26.34 -6.47 -18.48
N GLU A 121 25.61 -5.36 -18.25
CA GLU A 121 25.34 -4.82 -16.91
C GLU A 121 23.99 -5.36 -16.40
N VAL A 122 23.90 -5.72 -15.11
CA VAL A 122 22.64 -6.19 -14.50
C VAL A 122 21.62 -5.06 -14.48
N ASN A 123 20.42 -5.31 -15.00
CA ASN A 123 19.35 -4.31 -15.10
C ASN A 123 17.99 -4.78 -14.57
N ASP A 124 17.84 -6.08 -14.28
CA ASP A 124 16.74 -6.67 -13.52
C ASP A 124 17.33 -7.61 -12.47
N LEU A 125 16.83 -7.52 -11.24
CA LEU A 125 17.26 -8.36 -10.14
C LEU A 125 16.11 -8.55 -9.16
N TRP A 126 15.75 -9.81 -8.88
CA TRP A 126 14.85 -10.18 -7.79
C TRP A 126 15.57 -11.14 -6.86
N ALA A 127 15.25 -11.05 -5.56
CA ALA A 127 15.71 -12.04 -4.61
C ALA A 127 14.70 -12.27 -3.48
N PHE A 128 14.67 -13.53 -3.00
CA PHE A 128 14.21 -13.82 -1.65
C PHE A 128 15.27 -13.37 -0.65
N MET A 129 14.89 -12.52 0.29
CA MET A 129 15.67 -12.18 1.47
C MET A 129 14.98 -12.70 2.72
N SER A 130 15.77 -13.17 3.68
CA SER A 130 15.33 -13.56 5.03
C SER A 130 15.33 -12.38 5.99
N PHE A 131 14.57 -12.46 7.07
CA PHE A 131 14.45 -11.37 8.04
C PHE A 131 14.20 -11.90 9.45
N GLN A 132 14.95 -11.38 10.43
CA GLN A 132 14.58 -11.50 11.83
C GLN A 132 13.42 -10.53 12.12
N LEU A 133 12.24 -11.06 12.40
CA LEU A 133 11.10 -10.25 12.83
C LEU A 133 11.30 -9.80 14.29
N LEU A 134 11.39 -8.49 14.56
CA LEU A 134 11.83 -7.95 15.86
C LEU A 134 10.71 -7.89 16.92
N ASP A 135 9.48 -7.66 16.49
CA ASP A 135 8.28 -7.66 17.32
C ASP A 135 7.12 -8.35 16.58
N ARG A 136 5.88 -8.28 17.08
CA ARG A 136 4.72 -8.93 16.42
C ARG A 136 3.62 -7.93 16.02
N ALA A 137 4.00 -6.72 15.63
CA ALA A 137 3.08 -5.66 15.20
C ALA A 137 3.33 -5.20 13.75
N ILE A 138 2.29 -4.60 13.17
CA ILE A 138 2.38 -3.81 11.94
C ILE A 138 2.38 -2.34 12.34
N TYR A 139 3.37 -1.60 11.85
CA TYR A 139 3.51 -0.16 12.03
C TYR A 139 3.07 0.56 10.76
N HIS A 140 2.86 1.87 10.87
CA HIS A 140 2.62 2.73 9.72
C HIS A 140 3.49 3.99 9.74
N ARG A 141 3.75 4.53 8.55
CA ARG A 141 4.31 5.87 8.33
C ARG A 141 3.64 6.52 7.14
N ASN A 142 3.73 7.84 7.03
CA ASN A 142 3.25 8.55 5.86
C ASN A 142 4.37 8.69 4.82
N LEU A 143 3.98 8.59 3.54
CA LEU A 143 4.78 8.89 2.36
C LEU A 143 3.97 9.88 1.52
N GLU A 144 4.58 10.98 1.09
CA GLU A 144 3.99 11.87 0.09
C GLU A 144 4.50 11.44 -1.30
N PHE A 145 3.60 11.28 -2.27
CA PHE A 145 3.96 10.96 -3.65
C PHE A 145 2.94 11.60 -4.61
N LEU A 146 3.41 12.36 -5.61
CA LEU A 146 2.56 13.11 -6.55
C LEU A 146 1.56 14.08 -5.86
N GLY A 147 1.91 14.56 -4.66
CA GLY A 147 1.06 15.41 -3.82
C GLY A 147 -0.10 14.68 -3.11
N GLU A 148 -0.08 13.35 -3.07
CA GLU A 148 -1.00 12.53 -2.27
C GLU A 148 -0.29 11.93 -1.04
N ASP A 149 -0.90 12.06 0.14
CA ASP A 149 -0.50 11.32 1.34
C ASP A 149 -0.86 9.83 1.16
N ILE A 150 0.11 8.95 1.41
CA ILE A 150 -0.03 7.49 1.43
C ILE A 150 0.40 6.97 2.80
N THR A 151 -0.49 6.26 3.49
CA THR A 151 -0.14 5.50 4.70
C THR A 151 0.51 4.19 4.28
N VAL A 152 1.80 4.04 4.58
CA VAL A 152 2.64 2.87 4.30
C VAL A 152 2.69 1.97 5.52
N TYR A 153 2.35 0.69 5.36
CA TYR A 153 2.38 -0.32 6.42
C TYR A 153 3.64 -1.19 6.35
N TYR A 154 4.29 -1.44 7.48
CA TYR A 154 5.53 -2.20 7.54
C TYR A 154 5.71 -3.01 8.84
N LEU A 155 6.59 -4.01 8.79
CA LEU A 155 7.10 -4.74 9.98
C LEU A 155 8.47 -4.20 10.37
N ASN A 156 8.77 -4.17 11.67
CA ASN A 156 10.14 -3.98 12.16
C ASN A 156 10.92 -5.29 12.01
N VAL A 157 11.96 -5.27 11.19
CA VAL A 157 12.79 -6.44 10.92
C VAL A 157 14.29 -6.12 11.05
N ALA A 158 15.13 -7.13 11.04
CA ALA A 158 16.56 -6.99 10.79
C ALA A 158 17.06 -8.07 9.82
N HIS A 159 18.13 -7.76 9.06
CA HIS A 159 18.82 -8.68 8.17
C HIS A 159 20.32 -8.67 8.50
N GLU A 160 21.01 -9.80 8.29
CA GLU A 160 22.45 -9.94 8.54
C GLU A 160 23.23 -9.71 7.24
N PHE A 161 23.93 -8.58 7.15
CA PHE A 161 24.84 -8.29 6.04
C PHE A 161 26.29 -8.50 6.51
N ASN A 162 26.98 -9.49 5.93
CA ASN A 162 28.40 -9.81 6.24
C ASN A 162 28.72 -10.01 7.74
N GLY A 163 27.73 -10.39 8.56
CA GLY A 163 27.86 -10.59 10.01
C GLY A 163 27.28 -9.47 10.87
N ASP A 164 26.91 -8.33 10.28
CA ASP A 164 26.29 -7.20 10.97
C ASP A 164 24.75 -7.23 10.81
N MET A 165 24.03 -7.26 11.92
CA MET A 165 22.56 -7.17 11.93
C MET A 165 22.13 -5.71 11.73
N ILE A 166 21.54 -5.42 10.57
CA ILE A 166 20.99 -4.09 10.24
C ILE A 166 19.47 -4.12 10.40
N GLN A 167 18.93 -3.19 11.19
CA GLN A 167 17.48 -3.01 11.34
C GLN A 167 16.88 -2.29 10.12
N MET A 168 15.75 -2.78 9.64
CA MET A 168 15.08 -2.33 8.42
C MET A 168 13.55 -2.32 8.61
N GLN A 169 12.85 -1.64 7.71
CA GLN A 169 11.40 -1.75 7.56
C GLN A 169 11.09 -2.77 6.47
N LEU A 170 10.22 -3.76 6.74
CA LEU A 170 9.68 -4.63 5.68
C LEU A 170 8.30 -4.10 5.27
N VAL A 171 8.24 -3.40 4.14
CA VAL A 171 7.03 -2.76 3.63
C VAL A 171 6.05 -3.81 3.09
N LEU A 172 4.86 -3.82 3.67
CA LEU A 172 3.77 -4.74 3.31
C LEU A 172 2.87 -4.15 2.20
N GLY A 173 2.73 -2.83 2.16
CA GLY A 173 1.88 -2.12 1.21
C GLY A 173 1.53 -0.71 1.71
N GLY A 174 0.51 -0.10 1.12
CA GLY A 174 0.03 1.22 1.54
C GLY A 174 -1.32 1.60 0.94
N THR A 175 -1.98 2.58 1.55
CA THR A 175 -3.32 3.05 1.18
C THR A 175 -3.35 4.57 1.05
N PRO A 176 -4.20 5.17 0.17
CA PRO A 176 -4.37 6.62 0.12
C PRO A 176 -4.87 7.16 1.47
N GLY A 177 -4.41 8.37 1.81
CA GLY A 177 -4.73 9.05 3.06
C GLY A 177 -3.60 8.98 4.08
N LYS A 178 -3.71 9.83 5.09
CA LYS A 178 -2.73 10.03 6.15
C LYS A 178 -3.15 9.33 7.44
N ASP A 179 -2.20 8.65 8.09
CA ASP A 179 -2.38 7.95 9.37
C ASP A 179 -3.62 7.03 9.39
N VAL A 180 -3.90 6.35 8.26
CA VAL A 180 -5.06 5.46 8.12
C VAL A 180 -4.83 4.19 8.95
N ALA A 181 -5.82 3.83 9.78
CA ALA A 181 -5.75 2.61 10.57
C ALA A 181 -6.02 1.36 9.71
N ILE A 182 -5.49 0.19 10.10
CA ILE A 182 -5.62 -1.05 9.31
C ILE A 182 -7.08 -1.50 9.18
N GLU A 183 -7.88 -1.24 10.22
CA GLU A 183 -9.33 -1.45 10.25
C GLU A 183 -10.14 -0.54 9.30
N ASP A 184 -9.58 0.60 8.90
CA ASP A 184 -10.21 1.62 8.04
C ASP A 184 -9.74 1.54 6.58
N ILE A 185 -8.84 0.61 6.23
CA ILE A 185 -8.39 0.42 4.84
C ILE A 185 -9.60 0.07 3.96
N PRO A 186 -9.85 0.80 2.85
CA PRO A 186 -10.95 0.49 1.95
C PRO A 186 -10.76 -0.88 1.30
N ALA A 187 -11.87 -1.61 1.10
CA ALA A 187 -11.86 -2.92 0.44
C ALA A 187 -11.39 -2.80 -1.03
N GLY A 188 -10.10 -3.08 -1.26
CA GLY A 188 -9.41 -2.93 -2.53
C GLY A 188 -7.97 -3.44 -2.44
N GLY A 189 -7.18 -3.30 -3.51
CA GLY A 189 -5.85 -3.91 -3.60
C GLY A 189 -4.87 -3.52 -2.47
N SER A 190 -5.01 -2.33 -1.88
CA SER A 190 -4.21 -1.87 -0.74
C SER A 190 -4.45 -2.65 0.55
N ALA A 191 -5.55 -3.39 0.67
CA ALA A 191 -5.87 -4.17 1.85
C ALA A 191 -5.19 -5.55 1.87
N TYR A 192 -4.52 -5.96 0.79
CA TYR A 192 -4.04 -7.34 0.61
C TYR A 192 -2.51 -7.45 0.51
N ILE A 193 -2.00 -8.55 1.04
CA ILE A 193 -0.62 -9.01 0.86
C ILE A 193 -0.63 -10.51 0.56
N GLN A 194 0.25 -10.96 -0.34
CA GLN A 194 0.41 -12.36 -0.67
C GLN A 194 1.27 -13.01 0.41
N VAL A 195 0.66 -13.83 1.27
CA VAL A 195 1.35 -14.46 2.41
C VAL A 195 1.15 -15.96 2.35
N GLN A 196 2.22 -16.71 2.64
CA GLN A 196 2.16 -18.14 2.81
C GLN A 196 2.84 -18.56 4.11
N VAL A 197 2.07 -19.18 5.00
CA VAL A 197 2.59 -19.80 6.22
C VAL A 197 2.95 -21.26 5.91
N ARG A 198 4.09 -21.73 6.42
CA ARG A 198 4.62 -23.08 6.21
C ARG A 198 5.15 -23.64 7.52
N GLU A 199 4.98 -24.93 7.73
CA GLU A 199 5.63 -25.66 8.83
C GLU A 199 7.07 -26.04 8.46
N SER A 200 7.97 -26.17 9.44
CA SER A 200 9.42 -26.44 9.22
C SER A 200 9.75 -27.73 8.45
N TRP A 201 8.80 -28.65 8.27
CA TRP A 201 8.98 -29.87 7.44
C TRP A 201 8.65 -29.66 5.96
N GLN A 202 8.00 -28.55 5.60
CA GLN A 202 7.66 -28.22 4.22
C GLN A 202 8.86 -27.61 3.51
N SER A 203 9.22 -28.14 2.34
CA SER A 203 10.37 -27.64 1.57
C SER A 203 10.14 -26.24 1.00
N PHE A 204 11.11 -25.34 1.19
CA PHE A 204 11.16 -24.04 0.52
C PHE A 204 11.99 -24.13 -0.76
N ALA A 205 11.41 -23.67 -1.87
CA ALA A 205 12.01 -23.74 -3.20
C ALA A 205 11.93 -22.33 -3.84
N PRO A 206 12.92 -21.45 -3.62
CA PRO A 206 12.82 -20.02 -3.90
C PRO A 206 12.33 -19.69 -5.31
N TYR A 207 12.98 -20.24 -6.33
CA TYR A 207 12.61 -20.04 -7.74
C TYR A 207 11.19 -20.52 -8.07
N VAL A 208 10.77 -21.67 -7.53
CA VAL A 208 9.42 -22.20 -7.71
C VAL A 208 8.40 -21.28 -7.03
N THR A 209 8.70 -20.83 -5.82
CA THR A 209 7.85 -19.91 -5.05
C THR A 209 7.70 -18.55 -5.72
N HIS A 210 8.80 -17.93 -6.15
CA HIS A 210 8.78 -16.69 -6.93
C HIS A 210 7.96 -16.84 -8.22
N ARG A 211 8.27 -17.86 -9.03
CA ARG A 211 7.57 -18.13 -10.29
C ARG A 211 6.06 -18.34 -10.09
N ASP A 212 5.67 -19.04 -9.03
CA ASP A 212 4.27 -19.41 -8.79
C ASP A 212 3.48 -18.29 -8.11
N ALA A 213 4.14 -17.45 -7.30
CA ALA A 213 3.56 -16.25 -6.72
C ALA A 213 3.33 -15.14 -7.76
N ASN A 214 4.27 -14.96 -8.71
CA ASN A 214 4.24 -13.92 -9.73
C ASN A 214 3.50 -14.31 -11.03
N ARG A 215 2.68 -15.38 -11.02
CA ARG A 215 1.86 -15.74 -12.19
C ARG A 215 0.72 -14.76 -12.41
N ALA A 216 0.34 -14.56 -13.68
CA ALA A 216 -0.89 -13.88 -14.02
C ALA A 216 -2.10 -14.57 -13.37
N TYR A 217 -3.11 -13.77 -12.98
CA TYR A 217 -4.28 -14.20 -12.20
C TYR A 217 -5.03 -15.43 -12.78
N GLU A 218 -5.07 -15.59 -14.11
CA GLU A 218 -5.70 -16.76 -14.76
C GLU A 218 -4.97 -18.09 -14.46
N TYR A 219 -3.74 -18.02 -13.93
CA TYR A 219 -2.88 -19.15 -13.58
C TYR A 219 -2.39 -19.10 -12.12
N SER A 220 -2.97 -18.24 -11.27
CA SER A 220 -2.59 -18.13 -9.86
C SER A 220 -2.97 -19.42 -9.11
N ASP A 221 -2.01 -20.01 -8.44
CA ASP A 221 -2.20 -21.21 -7.63
C ASP A 221 -2.88 -20.84 -6.28
N GLU A 222 -3.86 -21.63 -5.84
CA GLU A 222 -4.52 -21.45 -4.53
C GLU A 222 -3.52 -21.51 -3.35
N SER A 223 -2.32 -22.06 -3.58
CA SER A 223 -1.21 -22.13 -2.64
C SER A 223 -0.68 -20.76 -2.15
N TYR A 224 -0.99 -19.65 -2.82
CA TYR A 224 -0.59 -18.29 -2.44
C TYR A 224 -1.79 -17.37 -2.21
N PRO A 225 -2.56 -17.58 -1.13
CA PRO A 225 -3.71 -16.74 -0.83
C PRO A 225 -3.32 -15.28 -0.57
N LEU A 226 -4.18 -14.37 -1.04
CA LEU A 226 -4.14 -12.97 -0.65
C LEU A 226 -4.75 -12.84 0.75
N TYR A 227 -3.89 -12.65 1.75
CA TYR A 227 -4.30 -12.32 3.12
C TYR A 227 -4.67 -10.84 3.22
N PHE A 228 -5.70 -10.51 3.98
CA PHE A 228 -5.92 -9.13 4.38
C PHE A 228 -4.84 -8.68 5.37
N LEU A 229 -4.38 -7.43 5.30
CA LEU A 229 -3.47 -6.84 6.29
C LEU A 229 -3.98 -6.98 7.73
N LYS A 230 -5.30 -6.90 7.92
CA LYS A 230 -5.97 -7.14 9.21
C LYS A 230 -5.88 -8.58 9.69
N GLU A 231 -5.87 -9.56 8.79
CA GLU A 231 -5.68 -10.98 9.12
C GLU A 231 -4.21 -11.24 9.47
N LEU A 232 -3.27 -10.64 8.74
CA LEU A 232 -1.85 -10.67 9.10
C LEU A 232 -1.59 -10.03 10.47
N GLN A 233 -2.23 -8.89 10.77
CA GLN A 233 -2.17 -8.24 12.08
C GLN A 233 -2.68 -9.15 13.22
N ALA A 234 -3.70 -9.98 12.96
CA ALA A 234 -4.20 -10.96 13.92
C ALA A 234 -3.34 -12.23 14.00
N LEU A 235 -2.66 -12.60 12.91
CA LEU A 235 -1.75 -13.75 12.83
C LEU A 235 -0.45 -13.50 13.60
N LEU A 236 0.20 -12.35 13.42
CA LEU A 236 1.54 -12.07 13.95
C LEU A 236 1.69 -12.38 15.46
N PRO A 237 0.77 -12.00 16.37
CA PRO A 237 0.88 -12.33 17.79
C PRO A 237 0.78 -13.84 18.09
N SER A 238 0.08 -14.60 17.24
CA SER A 238 -0.12 -16.04 17.41
C SER A 238 1.05 -16.90 16.90
N LEU A 239 1.95 -16.32 16.10
CA LEU A 239 3.14 -17.00 15.61
C LEU A 239 4.06 -17.47 16.77
N PRO A 240 4.81 -18.57 16.60
CA PRO A 240 5.81 -19.00 17.56
C PRO A 240 6.99 -18.02 17.69
N ASP A 241 7.89 -18.30 18.64
CA ASP A 241 9.17 -17.59 18.76
C ASP A 241 10.14 -18.03 17.65
N GLU A 242 10.17 -19.33 17.36
CA GLU A 242 10.89 -19.92 16.23
C GLU A 242 10.15 -19.65 14.92
N ILE A 243 10.55 -18.60 14.20
CA ILE A 243 10.04 -18.27 12.86
C ILE A 243 11.17 -17.80 11.95
N ILE A 244 11.07 -18.12 10.67
CA ILE A 244 11.88 -17.51 9.61
C ILE A 244 10.93 -16.73 8.71
N LEU A 245 11.15 -15.42 8.62
CA LEU A 245 10.42 -14.54 7.70
C LEU A 245 11.25 -14.40 6.41
N LEU A 246 10.61 -14.52 5.25
CA LEU A 246 11.22 -14.37 3.93
C LEU A 246 10.35 -13.45 3.07
N ALA A 247 10.96 -12.57 2.29
CA ALA A 247 10.25 -11.73 1.32
C ALA A 247 10.95 -11.74 -0.05
N ASP A 248 10.15 -11.84 -1.12
CA ASP A 248 10.58 -11.67 -2.52
C ASP A 248 9.96 -10.39 -3.09
N HIS A 249 10.78 -9.66 -3.84
CA HIS A 249 10.47 -8.37 -4.46
C HIS A 249 11.56 -8.03 -5.52
N PRO A 250 11.24 -7.23 -6.55
CA PRO A 250 12.28 -6.63 -7.40
C PRO A 250 13.18 -5.68 -6.60
N ILE A 251 14.49 -5.82 -6.81
CA ILE A 251 15.54 -4.95 -6.26
C ILE A 251 15.94 -3.94 -7.33
N LEU A 252 16.16 -4.42 -8.56
CA LEU A 252 16.39 -3.58 -9.74
C LEU A 252 15.23 -3.73 -10.72
N PHE A 253 14.97 -2.65 -11.44
CA PHE A 253 13.92 -2.55 -12.45
C PHE A 253 14.56 -2.07 -13.77
N PRO A 254 14.28 -2.73 -14.92
CA PRO A 254 14.76 -2.27 -16.22
C PRO A 254 14.36 -0.82 -16.50
N GLN A 255 15.30 -0.01 -16.99
CA GLN A 255 15.06 1.42 -17.24
C GLN A 255 13.92 1.68 -18.25
N ASP A 256 13.73 0.77 -19.20
CA ASP A 256 12.62 0.83 -20.17
C ASP A 256 11.24 0.66 -19.51
N ASP A 257 11.16 0.03 -18.33
CA ASP A 257 9.92 -0.20 -17.58
C ASP A 257 9.57 0.95 -16.62
N TRP A 258 10.52 1.84 -16.28
CA TRP A 258 10.29 2.94 -15.33
C TRP A 258 9.09 3.85 -15.67
N PRO A 259 8.76 4.15 -16.95
CA PRO A 259 7.53 4.88 -17.28
C PRO A 259 6.25 4.13 -16.89
N GLN A 260 6.26 2.80 -16.98
CA GLN A 260 5.15 1.94 -16.58
C GLN A 260 5.09 1.81 -15.05
N VAL A 261 6.24 1.61 -14.39
CA VAL A 261 6.36 1.62 -12.92
C VAL A 261 5.80 2.91 -12.33
N LYS A 262 6.22 4.09 -12.83
CA LYS A 262 5.69 5.38 -12.38
C LYS A 262 4.18 5.50 -12.61
N LEU A 263 3.68 5.01 -13.76
CA LEU A 263 2.26 5.03 -14.07
C LEU A 263 1.46 4.16 -13.09
N ASP A 264 1.98 3.00 -12.70
CA ASP A 264 1.31 2.10 -11.75
C ASP A 264 1.37 2.62 -10.31
N MET A 265 2.51 3.19 -9.88
CA MET A 265 2.62 3.91 -8.60
C MET A 265 1.57 5.05 -8.53
N SER A 266 1.40 5.82 -9.61
CA SER A 266 0.42 6.93 -9.68
C SER A 266 -1.05 6.51 -9.66
N ARG A 267 -1.34 5.21 -9.87
CA ARG A 267 -2.70 4.65 -9.91
C ARG A 267 -3.03 3.82 -8.68
N VAL A 268 -2.02 3.31 -7.98
CA VAL A 268 -2.13 2.23 -7.01
C VAL A 268 -1.16 2.47 -5.85
N SER A 269 -1.68 3.03 -4.76
CA SER A 269 -0.86 3.47 -3.61
C SER A 269 -0.04 2.36 -2.94
N TYR A 270 -0.46 1.08 -3.03
CA TYR A 270 0.35 -0.03 -2.50
C TYR A 270 1.58 -0.32 -3.37
N LEU A 271 1.53 -0.05 -4.68
CA LEU A 271 2.70 -0.13 -5.56
C LEU A 271 3.61 1.07 -5.34
N ALA A 272 3.07 2.28 -5.15
CA ALA A 272 3.87 3.42 -4.70
C ALA A 272 4.61 3.12 -3.39
N ALA A 273 3.92 2.58 -2.39
CA ALA A 273 4.51 2.18 -1.11
C ALA A 273 5.62 1.12 -1.26
N ARG A 274 5.41 0.10 -2.09
CA ARG A 274 6.38 -1.00 -2.28
C ARG A 274 7.56 -0.64 -3.19
N TYR A 275 7.37 0.21 -4.20
CA TYR A 275 8.42 0.55 -5.16
C TYR A 275 9.24 1.77 -4.72
N GLN A 276 8.67 2.73 -3.97
CA GLN A 276 9.39 3.93 -3.51
C GLN A 276 10.76 3.64 -2.85
N PRO A 277 10.94 2.61 -1.99
CA PRO A 277 12.23 2.32 -1.38
C PRO A 277 13.37 2.00 -2.35
N PHE A 278 13.05 1.65 -3.60
CA PHE A 278 14.02 1.22 -4.62
C PHE A 278 14.37 2.29 -5.65
N PHE A 279 13.66 3.43 -5.69
CA PHE A 279 13.90 4.51 -6.66
C PHE A 279 14.35 5.83 -6.01
N GLU A 280 15.22 6.57 -6.69
CA GLU A 280 15.40 8.00 -6.45
C GLU A 280 14.29 8.79 -7.15
N ILE A 281 13.68 9.69 -6.38
CA ILE A 281 12.56 10.54 -6.81
C ILE A 281 12.97 12.00 -6.62
N ASP A 282 12.87 12.80 -7.69
CA ASP A 282 13.23 14.21 -7.63
C ASP A 282 12.09 15.13 -7.13
N ASP A 283 12.39 16.42 -6.97
CA ASP A 283 11.44 17.49 -6.57
C ASP A 283 10.18 17.62 -7.48
N TYR A 284 10.11 16.87 -8.58
CA TYR A 284 9.00 16.84 -9.54
C TYR A 284 8.34 15.43 -9.64
N ASP A 285 8.52 14.60 -8.61
CA ASP A 285 8.06 13.22 -8.51
C ASP A 285 8.53 12.30 -9.65
N ARG A 286 9.64 12.61 -10.31
CA ARG A 286 10.18 11.79 -11.41
C ARG A 286 11.12 10.73 -10.85
N LEU A 287 10.92 9.48 -11.27
CA LEU A 287 11.92 8.44 -11.09
C LEU A 287 13.13 8.86 -11.92
N ILE A 288 14.22 9.20 -11.25
CA ILE A 288 15.46 9.69 -11.90
C ILE A 288 16.56 8.64 -11.91
N ASP A 289 16.61 7.78 -10.89
CA ASP A 289 17.53 6.66 -10.81
C ASP A 289 17.01 5.51 -9.92
N GLN A 290 17.75 4.42 -9.85
CA GLN A 290 17.63 3.46 -8.74
C GLN A 290 18.15 4.11 -7.44
N SER A 291 17.54 3.77 -6.31
CA SER A 291 17.99 4.26 -5.00
C SER A 291 19.39 3.74 -4.65
N ALA A 292 20.16 4.54 -3.92
CA ALA A 292 21.43 4.11 -3.34
C ALA A 292 21.33 2.85 -2.44
N PHE A 293 20.13 2.50 -1.94
CA PHE A 293 19.87 1.22 -1.27
C PHE A 293 19.77 0.06 -2.26
N ALA A 294 19.05 0.21 -3.36
CA ALA A 294 18.91 -0.80 -4.42
C ALA A 294 20.26 -1.11 -5.09
N GLU A 295 21.07 -0.08 -5.34
CA GLU A 295 22.45 -0.22 -5.83
C GLU A 295 23.31 -0.98 -4.82
N ALA A 296 23.40 -0.50 -3.57
CA ALA A 296 24.21 -1.15 -2.55
C ALA A 296 23.78 -2.60 -2.27
N LEU A 297 22.48 -2.88 -2.30
CA LEU A 297 21.94 -4.24 -2.15
C LEU A 297 22.31 -5.13 -3.35
N THR A 298 22.34 -4.59 -4.56
CA THR A 298 22.83 -5.29 -5.76
C THR A 298 24.31 -5.65 -5.62
N ASP A 299 25.15 -4.67 -5.30
CA ASP A 299 26.59 -4.85 -5.09
C ASP A 299 26.88 -5.87 -3.97
N HIS A 300 26.08 -5.85 -2.90
CA HIS A 300 26.15 -6.85 -1.84
C HIS A 300 25.81 -8.27 -2.34
N ILE A 301 24.71 -8.42 -3.10
CA ILE A 301 24.23 -9.72 -3.59
C ILE A 301 25.17 -10.34 -4.62
N LEU A 302 25.77 -9.52 -5.49
CA LEU A 302 26.60 -9.99 -6.61
C LEU A 302 28.08 -10.11 -6.22
N ASP A 303 28.63 -9.09 -5.56
CA ASP A 303 30.07 -8.95 -5.29
C ASP A 303 30.43 -9.04 -3.79
N GLY A 304 29.45 -9.15 -2.89
CA GLY A 304 29.67 -9.27 -1.45
C GLY A 304 30.06 -7.96 -0.75
N VAL A 305 29.84 -6.81 -1.40
CA VAL A 305 30.16 -5.48 -0.87
C VAL A 305 29.40 -5.19 0.43
N ASP A 306 30.01 -4.48 1.38
CA ASP A 306 29.36 -4.10 2.63
C ASP A 306 28.24 -3.07 2.39
N ILE A 307 27.07 -3.30 2.96
CA ILE A 307 25.96 -2.34 2.95
C ILE A 307 26.35 -1.09 3.77
N PRO A 308 26.17 0.14 3.26
CA PRO A 308 26.44 1.36 4.02
C PRO A 308 25.61 1.45 5.31
N ALA A 309 26.01 2.33 6.23
CA ALA A 309 25.16 2.64 7.39
C ALA A 309 23.97 3.52 6.95
N GLY A 310 22.74 3.06 7.18
CA GLY A 310 21.53 3.76 6.77
C GLY A 310 20.25 3.29 7.48
N LEU A 311 19.13 3.94 7.15
CA LEU A 311 17.79 3.47 7.49
C LEU A 311 17.17 2.90 6.21
N TYR A 312 16.99 1.58 6.18
CA TYR A 312 16.56 0.88 4.98
C TYR A 312 15.13 0.36 5.06
N ALA A 313 14.48 0.30 3.91
CA ALA A 313 13.20 -0.33 3.73
C ALA A 313 13.29 -1.32 2.58
N TYR A 314 13.02 -2.60 2.85
CA TYR A 314 12.81 -3.61 1.83
C TYR A 314 11.30 -3.82 1.67
N SER A 315 10.83 -4.26 0.51
CA SER A 315 9.41 -4.50 0.27
C SER A 315 9.10 -5.98 0.17
N SER A 316 7.87 -6.34 0.52
CA SER A 316 7.35 -7.70 0.35
C SER A 316 6.25 -7.69 -0.71
N GLN A 317 6.56 -8.24 -1.89
CA GLN A 317 5.52 -8.62 -2.85
C GLN A 317 4.92 -9.97 -2.43
N THR A 318 5.79 -10.94 -2.15
CA THR A 318 5.43 -12.23 -1.57
C THR A 318 6.10 -12.40 -0.22
N LEU A 319 5.33 -12.73 0.82
CA LEU A 319 5.81 -13.00 2.17
C LEU A 319 5.68 -14.50 2.47
N ILE A 320 6.76 -15.14 2.89
CA ILE A 320 6.75 -16.52 3.39
C ILE A 320 7.11 -16.51 4.87
N ILE A 321 6.28 -17.17 5.68
CA ILE A 321 6.51 -17.37 7.12
C ILE A 321 6.75 -18.86 7.31
N ILE A 322 7.91 -19.24 7.82
CA ILE A 322 8.22 -20.65 8.14
C ILE A 322 8.27 -20.79 9.66
N GLU A 323 7.39 -21.62 10.21
CA GLU A 323 7.23 -21.86 11.65
C GLU A 323 8.11 -23.04 12.11
N GLY A 324 8.85 -22.84 13.21
CA GLY A 324 9.51 -23.90 13.97
C GLY A 324 8.52 -24.72 14.82
N ASN A 325 9.02 -25.74 15.54
CA ASN A 325 8.19 -26.68 16.31
C ASN A 325 8.28 -26.46 17.84
#